data_AF-K4IHL4-F1
#
_entry.id   AF-K4IHL4-F1
#
_cell.length_a   1.000
_cell.length_b   1.000
_cell.length_c   1.000
_cell.angle_alpha   90.00
_cell.angle_beta   90.00
_cell.angle_gamma   90.00
#
_symmetry.space_group_name_H-M   'P 1'
#
loop_
_entity.id
_entity.type
_entity.pdbx_description
1 polymer ?
#
loop_
_entity_poly.entity_id
_entity_poly.type
_entity_poly.pdbx_seq_one_letter_code
_entity_poly.pdbx_strand_id
1 'polypeptide(L)'
;EGGEPTVIANAEGARTTPSVVAFTKDGEVLVGETAKRQNVTNVDRTISSVKRHMGTGWTVGIDDKKYTSQELSARILGKLKRDAEQYLGDSVTDAVITVPAYFNDAERQATKEAGEIAGLNVLRIINEPTAAALAYGLDRGKEDELILVFDLGGGTFDVSLLEVGKDDDFSTIQVRSTAGDNRLGGDDWDQR
;
A
#
# COMPACT_ATOMS: atom_id res chain seq x y z
N GLU A 1 1.32 -17.83 12.14
CA GLU A 1 1.94 -18.72 13.16
C GLU A 1 2.92 -19.66 12.47
N GLY A 2 4.02 -20.04 13.13
CA GLY A 2 4.92 -21.09 12.61
C GLY A 2 5.95 -20.65 11.57
N GLY A 3 6.28 -19.35 11.46
CA GLY A 3 7.30 -18.85 10.53
C GLY A 3 6.82 -18.67 9.09
N GLU A 4 5.58 -19.06 8.78
CA GLU A 4 4.97 -18.89 7.47
C GLU A 4 4.07 -17.62 7.44
N PRO A 5 4.18 -16.78 6.40
CA PRO A 5 3.35 -15.58 6.24
C PRO A 5 1.87 -15.96 6.04
N THR A 6 0.96 -15.16 6.61
CA THR A 6 -0.49 -15.38 6.49
C THR A 6 -1.17 -14.06 6.14
N VAL A 7 -2.09 -14.08 5.17
CA VAL A 7 -2.90 -12.91 4.80
C VAL A 7 -4.13 -12.83 5.70
N ILE A 8 -4.25 -11.73 6.45
CA ILE A 8 -5.39 -11.46 7.35
C ILE A 8 -6.55 -10.88 6.53
N ALA A 9 -7.76 -11.43 6.73
CA ALA A 9 -8.97 -10.86 6.14
C ALA A 9 -9.42 -9.62 6.92
N ASN A 10 -9.96 -8.63 6.22
CA ASN A 10 -10.57 -7.45 6.85
C ASN A 10 -11.90 -7.80 7.54
N ALA A 11 -12.46 -6.84 8.28
CA ALA A 11 -13.74 -7.00 8.97
C ALA A 11 -14.91 -7.37 8.01
N GLU A 12 -14.79 -7.05 6.72
CA GLU A 12 -15.76 -7.41 5.68
C GLU A 12 -15.56 -8.82 5.09
N GLY A 13 -14.55 -9.58 5.57
CA GLY A 13 -14.24 -10.94 5.13
C GLY A 13 -13.40 -11.02 3.84
N ALA A 14 -12.95 -9.90 3.30
CA ALA A 14 -12.11 -9.84 2.11
C ALA A 14 -10.62 -9.83 2.47
N ARG A 15 -9.78 -10.41 1.60
CA ARG A 15 -8.31 -10.41 1.78
C ARG A 15 -7.62 -9.12 1.34
N THR A 16 -8.37 -8.18 0.80
CA THR A 16 -7.90 -6.87 0.35
C THR A 16 -8.89 -5.80 0.75
N THR A 17 -8.40 -4.64 1.17
CA THR A 17 -9.22 -3.48 1.49
C THR A 17 -9.04 -2.42 0.42
N PRO A 18 -10.12 -1.92 -0.23
CA PRO A 18 -10.01 -0.82 -1.19
C PRO A 18 -9.34 0.41 -0.55
N SER A 19 -8.41 1.05 -1.27
CA SER A 19 -7.76 2.28 -0.83
C SER A 19 -8.65 3.50 -1.10
N VAL A 20 -9.80 3.51 -0.43
CA VAL A 20 -10.84 4.54 -0.56
C VAL A 20 -11.19 5.06 0.83
N VAL A 21 -11.21 6.38 0.97
CA VAL A 21 -11.64 7.07 2.19
C VAL A 21 -12.81 7.96 1.83
N ALA A 22 -13.86 7.95 2.65
CA ALA A 22 -15.00 8.80 2.41
C ALA A 22 -15.52 9.44 3.70
N PHE A 23 -16.01 10.67 3.58
CA PHE A 23 -16.54 11.45 4.69
C PHE A 23 -18.06 11.57 4.55
N THR A 24 -18.80 11.02 5.50
CA THR A 24 -20.27 11.15 5.51
C THR A 24 -20.66 12.60 5.85
N LYS A 25 -21.92 12.95 5.60
CA LYS A 25 -22.46 14.28 5.95
C LYS A 25 -22.44 14.55 7.46
N ASP A 26 -22.52 13.50 8.25
CA ASP A 26 -22.51 13.57 9.71
C ASP A 26 -21.08 13.59 10.29
N GLY A 27 -20.06 13.63 9.43
CA GLY A 27 -18.65 13.72 9.81
C GLY A 27 -17.98 12.38 10.13
N GLU A 28 -18.68 11.26 9.94
CA GLU A 28 -18.10 9.93 10.06
C GLU A 28 -17.13 9.66 8.91
N VAL A 29 -16.06 8.92 9.19
CA VAL A 29 -15.07 8.53 8.18
C VAL A 29 -15.17 7.05 7.89
N LEU A 30 -15.52 6.74 6.65
CA LEU A 30 -15.56 5.39 6.11
C LEU A 30 -14.26 5.09 5.36
N VAL A 31 -13.83 3.83 5.41
CA VAL A 31 -12.60 3.37 4.74
C VAL A 31 -12.86 1.99 4.14
N GLY A 32 -12.35 1.75 2.94
CA GLY A 32 -12.46 0.45 2.29
C GLY A 32 -13.76 0.27 1.53
N GLU A 33 -14.35 -0.91 1.65
CA GLU A 33 -15.54 -1.30 0.90
C GLU A 33 -16.76 -0.41 1.20
N THR A 34 -16.93 -0.01 2.46
CA THR A 34 -17.98 0.92 2.88
C THR A 34 -17.84 2.30 2.22
N ALA A 35 -16.61 2.81 2.11
CA ALA A 35 -16.33 4.06 1.41
C ALA A 35 -16.56 3.92 -0.11
N LYS A 36 -16.11 2.82 -0.71
CA LYS A 36 -16.28 2.55 -2.14
C LYS A 36 -17.76 2.49 -2.56
N ARG A 37 -18.62 1.84 -1.76
CA ARG A 37 -20.05 1.65 -2.06
C ARG A 37 -20.83 2.95 -2.16
N GLN A 38 -20.48 3.96 -1.38
CA GLN A 38 -21.19 5.25 -1.40
C GLN A 38 -20.63 6.24 -2.42
N ASN A 39 -19.61 5.88 -3.21
CA ASN A 39 -18.99 6.79 -4.15
C ASN A 39 -20.01 7.41 -5.12
N VAL A 40 -20.98 6.61 -5.61
CA VAL A 40 -22.01 7.07 -6.56
C VAL A 40 -22.88 8.21 -6.01
N THR A 41 -23.15 8.23 -4.70
CA THR A 41 -24.02 9.22 -4.06
C THR A 41 -23.25 10.27 -3.25
N ASN A 42 -21.93 10.12 -3.10
CA ASN A 42 -21.07 10.95 -2.27
C ASN A 42 -19.70 11.21 -2.91
N VAL A 43 -19.68 11.47 -4.22
CA VAL A 43 -18.44 11.60 -5.03
C VAL A 43 -17.49 12.64 -4.45
N ASP A 44 -17.97 13.86 -4.17
CA ASP A 44 -17.13 14.99 -3.73
C ASP A 44 -16.48 14.79 -2.36
N ARG A 45 -16.98 13.82 -1.58
CA ARG A 45 -16.45 13.47 -0.25
C ARG A 45 -15.87 12.05 -0.22
N THR A 46 -15.65 11.43 -1.38
CA THR A 46 -15.05 10.10 -1.52
C THR A 46 -13.75 10.22 -2.31
N ILE A 47 -12.65 9.82 -1.68
CA ILE A 47 -11.30 9.96 -2.21
C ILE A 47 -10.73 8.57 -2.45
N SER A 48 -10.35 8.30 -3.70
CA SER A 48 -9.60 7.13 -4.14
C SER A 48 -8.23 7.54 -4.67
N SER A 49 -7.37 6.55 -4.98
CA SER A 49 -6.10 6.76 -5.66
C SER A 49 -5.15 7.78 -5.00
N VAL A 50 -5.25 7.95 -3.67
CA VAL A 50 -4.41 8.88 -2.89
C VAL A 50 -2.91 8.59 -3.01
N LYS A 51 -2.53 7.33 -3.30
CA LYS A 51 -1.14 6.91 -3.53
C LYS A 51 -0.48 7.75 -4.64
N ARG A 52 -1.24 8.20 -5.66
CA ARG A 52 -0.75 9.06 -6.76
C ARG A 52 -0.32 10.47 -6.31
N HIS A 53 -0.63 10.85 -5.07
CA HIS A 53 -0.37 12.17 -4.50
C HIS A 53 0.67 12.17 -3.38
N MET A 54 1.18 11.01 -2.99
CA MET A 54 2.19 10.88 -1.93
C MET A 54 3.45 11.69 -2.26
N GLY A 55 4.09 12.28 -1.25
CA GLY A 55 5.30 13.09 -1.44
C GLY A 55 5.08 14.44 -2.15
N THR A 56 3.83 14.82 -2.42
CA THR A 56 3.48 16.11 -3.04
C THR A 56 2.80 17.06 -2.05
N GLY A 57 2.62 18.32 -2.44
CA GLY A 57 1.83 19.31 -1.67
C GLY A 57 0.32 19.21 -1.85
N TRP A 58 -0.18 18.10 -2.40
CA TRP A 58 -1.60 17.91 -2.68
C TRP A 58 -2.42 17.82 -1.39
N THR A 59 -3.57 18.48 -1.40
CA THR A 59 -4.55 18.43 -0.31
C THR A 59 -5.97 18.42 -0.86
N VAL A 60 -6.88 17.77 -0.16
CA VAL A 60 -8.33 17.86 -0.41
C VAL A 60 -9.02 18.61 0.72
N GLY A 61 -9.95 19.50 0.38
CA GLY A 61 -10.81 20.17 1.35
C GLY A 61 -12.08 19.36 1.58
N ILE A 62 -12.39 19.04 2.84
CA ILE A 62 -13.65 18.41 3.24
C ILE A 62 -14.24 19.26 4.36
N ASP A 63 -15.39 19.88 4.09
CA ASP A 63 -15.98 20.91 4.93
C ASP A 63 -14.93 22.01 5.24
N ASP A 64 -14.70 22.35 6.50
CA ASP A 64 -13.74 23.39 6.90
C ASP A 64 -12.31 22.87 7.13
N LYS A 65 -12.03 21.60 6.79
CA LYS A 65 -10.73 20.95 7.03
C LYS A 65 -10.02 20.62 5.73
N LYS A 66 -8.70 20.77 5.74
CA LYS A 66 -7.82 20.27 4.67
C LYS A 66 -7.17 18.98 5.12
N TYR A 67 -7.12 18.00 4.23
CA TYR A 67 -6.48 16.72 4.44
C TYR A 67 -5.36 16.53 3.42
N THR A 68 -4.20 16.12 3.91
CA THR A 68 -3.03 15.74 3.12
C THR A 68 -3.14 14.30 2.63
N SER A 69 -2.31 13.93 1.64
CA SER A 69 -2.20 12.54 1.19
C SER A 69 -1.80 11.58 2.32
N GLN A 70 -0.94 12.02 3.24
CA GLN A 70 -0.48 11.24 4.38
C GLN A 70 -1.61 10.96 5.36
N GLU A 71 -2.42 11.97 5.71
CA GLU A 71 -3.55 11.80 6.64
C GLU A 71 -4.63 10.87 6.07
N LEU A 72 -4.91 10.95 4.76
CA LEU A 72 -5.85 10.04 4.11
C LEU A 72 -5.29 8.61 4.05
N SER A 73 -4.01 8.45 3.71
CA SER A 73 -3.35 7.14 3.71
C SER A 73 -3.27 6.55 5.11
N ALA A 74 -3.07 7.37 6.14
CA ALA A 74 -3.09 6.96 7.55
C ALA A 74 -4.45 6.39 7.97
N ARG A 75 -5.56 6.87 7.41
CA ARG A 75 -6.89 6.29 7.67
C ARG A 75 -7.03 4.88 7.08
N ILE A 76 -6.42 4.65 5.92
CA ILE A 76 -6.36 3.33 5.29
C ILE A 76 -5.50 2.38 6.14
N LEU A 77 -4.28 2.81 6.51
CA LEU A 77 -3.39 2.05 7.37
C LEU A 77 -4.01 1.79 8.76
N GLY A 78 -4.72 2.76 9.31
CA GLY A 78 -5.44 2.62 10.57
C GLY A 78 -6.58 1.59 10.50
N LYS A 79 -7.28 1.47 9.37
CA LYS A 79 -8.23 0.36 9.17
C LYS A 79 -7.50 -0.98 9.12
N LEU A 80 -6.42 -1.11 8.33
CA LEU A 80 -5.65 -2.35 8.26
C LEU A 80 -5.09 -2.78 9.62
N LYS A 81 -4.58 -1.82 10.40
CA LYS A 81 -4.15 -2.03 11.78
C LYS A 81 -5.28 -2.60 12.64
N ARG A 82 -6.45 -1.95 12.67
CA ARG A 82 -7.61 -2.42 13.46
C ARG A 82 -8.08 -3.81 13.04
N ASP A 83 -8.12 -4.07 11.74
CA ASP A 83 -8.52 -5.38 11.20
C ASP A 83 -7.52 -6.47 11.65
N ALA A 84 -6.21 -6.16 11.66
CA ALA A 84 -5.17 -7.06 12.17
C ALA A 84 -5.26 -7.25 13.69
N GLU A 85 -5.47 -6.19 14.46
CA GLU A 85 -5.64 -6.24 15.93
C GLU A 85 -6.85 -7.11 16.32
N GLN A 86 -7.96 -6.96 15.59
CA GLN A 86 -9.15 -7.78 15.81
C GLN A 86 -8.90 -9.27 15.53
N TYR A 87 -8.15 -9.58 14.47
CA TYR A 87 -7.80 -10.96 14.14
C TYR A 87 -6.85 -11.59 15.17
N LEU A 88 -5.85 -10.82 15.61
CA LEU A 88 -4.81 -11.29 16.55
C LEU A 88 -5.29 -11.29 18.01
N GLY A 89 -6.28 -10.47 18.35
CA GLY A 89 -6.73 -10.27 19.73
C GLY A 89 -5.75 -9.47 20.59
N ASP A 90 -4.80 -8.75 19.96
CA ASP A 90 -3.76 -7.96 20.61
C ASP A 90 -3.44 -6.70 19.78
N SER A 91 -2.77 -5.74 20.40
CA SER A 91 -2.32 -4.49 19.78
C SER A 91 -1.24 -4.73 18.71
N VAL A 92 -1.31 -3.95 17.62
CA VAL A 92 -0.32 -3.96 16.54
C VAL A 92 0.36 -2.60 16.49
N THR A 93 1.62 -2.55 16.90
CA THR A 93 2.37 -1.29 16.98
C THR A 93 3.39 -1.13 15.87
N ASP A 94 3.96 -2.22 15.38
CA ASP A 94 5.07 -2.17 14.42
C ASP A 94 4.63 -2.65 13.03
N ALA A 95 5.15 -2.02 11.98
CA ALA A 95 4.83 -2.41 10.61
C ALA A 95 6.02 -2.26 9.64
N VAL A 96 6.01 -3.10 8.61
CA VAL A 96 6.76 -2.90 7.37
C VAL A 96 5.75 -2.48 6.30
N ILE A 97 6.02 -1.39 5.58
CA ILE A 97 5.10 -0.84 4.58
C ILE A 97 5.78 -0.87 3.20
N THR A 98 5.04 -1.30 2.17
CA THR A 98 5.53 -1.37 0.80
C THR A 98 5.38 -0.04 0.06
N VAL A 99 6.27 0.23 -0.89
CA VAL A 99 6.20 1.37 -1.83
C VAL A 99 6.69 0.96 -3.23
N PRO A 100 6.30 1.66 -4.30
CA PRO A 100 6.88 1.48 -5.63
C PRO A 100 8.41 1.58 -5.61
N ALA A 101 9.09 0.77 -6.42
CA ALA A 101 10.56 0.79 -6.42
C ALA A 101 11.15 2.15 -6.86
N TYR A 102 10.44 2.88 -7.73
CA TYR A 102 10.87 4.19 -8.23
C TYR A 102 10.50 5.36 -7.31
N PHE A 103 9.80 5.13 -6.18
CA PHE A 103 9.48 6.21 -5.24
C PHE A 103 10.76 6.91 -4.77
N ASN A 104 10.75 8.24 -4.85
CA ASN A 104 11.83 9.09 -4.37
C ASN A 104 11.78 9.24 -2.84
N ASP A 105 12.76 9.95 -2.28
CA ASP A 105 12.89 10.13 -0.83
C ASP A 105 11.67 10.83 -0.20
N ALA A 106 11.06 11.80 -0.89
CA ALA A 106 9.89 12.51 -0.38
C ALA A 106 8.65 11.61 -0.34
N GLU A 107 8.43 10.77 -1.35
CA GLU A 107 7.31 9.83 -1.41
C GLU A 107 7.47 8.70 -0.36
N ARG A 108 8.70 8.23 -0.14
CA ARG A 108 9.04 7.26 0.92
C ARG A 108 8.80 7.85 2.31
N GLN A 109 9.27 9.07 2.53
CA GLN A 109 9.10 9.77 3.80
C GLN A 109 7.61 10.04 4.09
N ALA A 110 6.84 10.49 3.10
CA ALA A 110 5.40 10.68 3.23
C ALA A 110 4.66 9.37 3.57
N THR A 111 5.07 8.25 2.97
CA THR A 111 4.49 6.93 3.31
C THR A 111 4.81 6.52 4.75
N LYS A 112 6.04 6.78 5.19
CA LYS A 112 6.44 6.55 6.58
C LYS A 112 5.62 7.39 7.55
N GLU A 113 5.45 8.69 7.28
CA GLU A 113 4.62 9.61 8.06
C GLU A 113 3.17 9.14 8.13
N ALA A 114 2.60 8.64 7.04
CA ALA A 114 1.24 8.08 7.04
C ALA A 114 1.12 6.90 8.02
N GLY A 115 2.16 6.04 8.09
CA GLY A 115 2.23 4.96 9.09
C GLY A 115 2.29 5.50 10.52
N GLU A 116 3.12 6.52 10.78
CA GLU A 116 3.24 7.15 12.09
C GLU A 116 1.93 7.81 12.54
N ILE A 117 1.24 8.53 11.65
CA ILE A 117 -0.09 9.12 11.90
C ILE A 117 -1.14 8.04 12.21
N ALA A 118 -1.02 6.85 11.60
CA ALA A 118 -1.87 5.70 11.89
C ALA A 118 -1.54 5.00 13.23
N GLY A 119 -0.53 5.50 13.96
CA GLY A 119 -0.05 4.90 15.20
C GLY A 119 0.74 3.62 14.98
N LEU A 120 1.47 3.52 13.86
CA LEU A 120 2.41 2.45 13.57
C LEU A 120 3.85 2.98 13.66
N ASN A 121 4.71 2.25 14.35
CA ASN A 121 6.15 2.37 14.24
C ASN A 121 6.62 1.67 12.96
N VAL A 122 7.01 2.45 11.96
CA VAL A 122 7.40 1.94 10.65
C VAL A 122 8.86 1.46 10.71
N LEU A 123 9.03 0.16 10.90
CA LEU A 123 10.34 -0.49 11.01
C LEU A 123 11.13 -0.42 9.71
N ARG A 124 10.45 -0.56 8.58
CA ARG A 124 11.05 -0.55 7.25
C ARG A 124 10.04 -0.14 6.19
N ILE A 125 10.52 0.64 5.23
CA ILE A 125 9.87 0.80 3.93
C ILE A 125 10.57 -0.17 2.97
N ILE A 126 9.80 -1.06 2.34
CA ILE A 126 10.32 -2.05 1.38
C ILE A 126 9.74 -1.77 -0.02
N ASN A 127 10.52 -2.05 -1.06
CA ASN A 127 10.01 -1.93 -2.43
C ASN A 127 9.01 -3.05 -2.72
N GLU A 128 7.88 -2.73 -3.36
CA GLU A 128 6.86 -3.67 -3.83
C GLU A 128 7.45 -4.85 -4.61
N PRO A 129 8.32 -4.66 -5.62
CA PRO A 129 8.89 -5.80 -6.34
C PRO A 129 9.82 -6.66 -5.47
N THR A 130 10.52 -6.07 -4.50
CA THR A 130 11.33 -6.83 -3.54
C THR A 130 10.45 -7.65 -2.60
N ALA A 131 9.34 -7.08 -2.13
CA ALA A 131 8.37 -7.80 -1.30
C ALA A 131 7.72 -8.97 -2.08
N ALA A 132 7.36 -8.74 -3.35
CA ALA A 132 6.86 -9.80 -4.24
C ALA A 132 7.89 -10.91 -4.43
N ALA A 133 9.17 -10.54 -4.60
CA ALA A 133 10.22 -11.53 -4.79
C ALA A 133 10.47 -12.40 -3.54
N LEU A 134 10.45 -11.78 -2.35
CA LEU A 134 10.51 -12.49 -1.07
C LEU A 134 9.30 -13.43 -0.89
N ALA A 135 8.10 -12.98 -1.26
CA ALA A 135 6.88 -13.78 -1.13
C ALA A 135 6.86 -15.01 -2.06
N TYR A 136 7.44 -14.91 -3.26
CA TYR A 136 7.58 -16.05 -4.16
C TYR A 136 8.57 -17.11 -3.64
N GLY A 137 9.39 -16.78 -2.63
CA GLY A 137 10.40 -17.69 -2.09
C GLY A 137 11.62 -17.80 -3.00
N LEU A 138 11.91 -16.75 -3.77
CA LEU A 138 13.08 -16.71 -4.66
C LEU A 138 14.39 -16.73 -3.87
N ASP A 139 14.37 -16.36 -2.59
CA ASP A 139 15.45 -16.56 -1.64
C ASP A 139 15.70 -18.04 -1.31
N ARG A 140 14.82 -18.97 -1.71
CA ARG A 140 14.96 -20.43 -1.50
C ARG A 140 15.45 -21.21 -2.74
N GLY A 141 15.55 -20.55 -3.91
CA GLY A 141 16.15 -21.12 -5.12
C GLY A 141 17.65 -21.42 -4.98
N LYS A 142 18.21 -22.24 -5.89
CA LYS A 142 19.63 -22.67 -5.88
C LYS A 142 20.50 -22.02 -6.94
N GLU A 143 19.91 -21.29 -7.88
CA GLU A 143 20.62 -20.67 -9.00
C GLU A 143 20.35 -19.16 -9.00
N ASP A 144 21.25 -18.41 -9.63
CA ASP A 144 21.03 -17.01 -9.90
C ASP A 144 19.85 -16.85 -10.85
N GLU A 145 18.92 -15.97 -10.51
CA GLU A 145 17.70 -15.78 -11.29
C GLU A 145 17.51 -14.32 -11.67
N LEU A 146 17.10 -14.12 -12.93
CA LEU A 146 16.70 -12.81 -13.45
C LEU A 146 15.19 -12.79 -13.63
N ILE A 147 14.53 -11.86 -12.95
CA ILE A 147 13.09 -11.93 -12.68
C ILE A 147 12.46 -10.60 -13.06
N LEU A 148 11.41 -10.66 -13.88
CA LEU A 148 10.59 -9.51 -14.19
C LEU A 148 9.38 -9.50 -13.27
N VAL A 149 9.31 -8.51 -12.39
CA VAL A 149 8.09 -8.20 -11.64
C VAL A 149 7.28 -7.20 -12.45
N PHE A 150 6.06 -7.60 -12.81
CA PHE A 150 5.07 -6.75 -13.47
C PHE A 150 3.92 -6.52 -12.48
N ASP A 151 3.79 -5.30 -11.97
CA ASP A 151 2.76 -4.92 -11.01
C ASP A 151 1.83 -3.87 -11.65
N LEU A 152 0.58 -4.27 -11.90
CA LEU A 152 -0.46 -3.38 -12.42
C LEU A 152 -1.57 -3.27 -11.38
N GLY A 153 -1.48 -2.24 -10.55
CA GLY A 153 -2.44 -1.95 -9.50
C GLY A 153 -3.66 -1.19 -9.99
N GLY A 154 -4.50 -0.75 -9.04
CA GLY A 154 -5.65 0.10 -9.35
C GLY A 154 -5.25 1.50 -9.85
N GLY A 155 -4.15 2.04 -9.33
CA GLY A 155 -3.71 3.40 -9.60
C GLY A 155 -2.34 3.54 -10.26
N THR A 156 -1.51 2.51 -10.27
CA THR A 156 -0.12 2.61 -10.73
C THR A 156 0.30 1.35 -11.45
N PHE A 157 1.23 1.51 -12.37
CA PHE A 157 1.88 0.43 -13.09
C PHE A 157 3.37 0.49 -12.85
N ASP A 158 3.95 -0.61 -12.35
CA ASP A 158 5.37 -0.74 -12.08
C ASP A 158 5.90 -1.99 -12.79
N VAL A 159 7.08 -1.86 -13.39
CA VAL A 159 7.82 -3.00 -13.92
C VAL A 159 9.26 -2.93 -13.43
N SER A 160 9.74 -4.02 -12.85
CA SER A 160 11.08 -4.10 -12.28
C SER A 160 11.78 -5.38 -12.70
N LEU A 161 13.03 -5.23 -13.14
CA LEU A 161 13.93 -6.35 -13.37
C LEU A 161 14.76 -6.54 -12.10
N LEU A 162 14.60 -7.70 -11.48
CA LEU A 162 15.31 -8.10 -10.28
C LEU A 162 16.34 -9.17 -10.63
N GLU A 163 17.50 -9.07 -10.02
CA GLU A 163 18.47 -10.16 -10.00
C GLU A 163 18.54 -10.72 -8.59
N VAL A 164 18.35 -12.03 -8.49
CA VAL A 164 18.48 -12.77 -7.25
C VAL A 164 19.79 -13.53 -7.31
N GLY A 165 20.80 -13.04 -6.60
CA GLY A 165 22.10 -13.68 -6.51
C GLY A 165 22.14 -14.66 -5.34
N LYS A 166 22.66 -15.86 -5.57
CA LYS A 166 22.77 -16.92 -4.57
C LYS A 166 24.20 -17.10 -4.10
N ASP A 167 24.39 -16.96 -2.79
CA ASP A 167 25.59 -17.41 -2.09
C ASP A 167 25.21 -18.54 -1.13
N ASP A 168 26.18 -19.37 -0.73
CA ASP A 168 25.95 -20.63 0.00
C ASP A 168 25.12 -20.45 1.29
N ASP A 169 25.13 -19.25 1.89
CA ASP A 169 24.43 -18.92 3.14
C ASP A 169 23.40 -17.77 3.01
N PHE A 170 23.39 -17.01 1.91
CA PHE A 170 22.53 -15.83 1.79
C PHE A 170 22.07 -15.56 0.36
N SER A 171 20.81 -15.17 0.20
CA SER A 171 20.26 -14.70 -1.08
C SER A 171 20.22 -13.18 -1.11
N THR A 172 20.82 -12.58 -2.14
CA THR A 172 20.74 -11.14 -2.39
C THR A 172 19.66 -10.86 -3.42
N ILE A 173 18.82 -9.85 -3.19
CA ILE A 173 17.82 -9.40 -4.16
C ILE A 173 18.19 -7.97 -4.56
N GLN A 174 18.61 -7.78 -5.80
CA GLN A 174 18.99 -6.48 -6.34
C GLN A 174 18.01 -6.04 -7.43
N VAL A 175 17.46 -4.83 -7.30
CA VAL A 175 16.72 -4.19 -8.40
C VAL A 175 17.73 -3.71 -9.43
N ARG A 176 17.73 -4.29 -10.64
CA ARG A 176 18.61 -3.90 -11.75
C ARG A 176 18.09 -2.69 -12.50
N SER A 177 16.78 -2.67 -12.75
CA SER A 177 16.10 -1.57 -13.40
C SER A 177 14.65 -1.53 -12.97
N THR A 178 14.08 -0.33 -12.89
CA THR A 178 12.66 -0.12 -12.65
C THR A 178 12.14 0.94 -13.62
N ALA A 179 10.93 0.74 -14.11
CA ALA A 179 10.16 1.70 -14.89
C ALA A 179 8.68 1.57 -14.51
N GLY A 180 7.84 2.47 -14.99
CA GLY A 180 6.42 2.44 -14.66
C GLY A 180 5.68 3.69 -15.10
N ASP A 181 4.40 3.74 -14.76
CA ASP A 181 3.53 4.89 -14.90
C ASP A 181 2.67 5.06 -13.64
N ASN A 182 2.95 6.15 -12.91
CA ASN A 182 2.23 6.60 -11.72
C ASN A 182 0.75 6.94 -11.97
N ARG A 183 0.33 6.93 -13.24
CA ARG A 183 -1.02 7.31 -13.65
C ARG A 183 -1.74 6.26 -14.48
N LEU A 184 -1.24 5.03 -14.52
CA LEU A 184 -1.85 3.91 -15.22
C LEU A 184 -2.26 2.82 -14.24
N GLY A 185 -3.53 2.43 -14.23
CA GLY A 185 -3.99 1.29 -13.44
C GLY A 185 -5.43 0.90 -13.75
N GLY A 186 -5.98 -0.04 -12.97
CA GLY A 186 -7.37 -0.51 -13.12
C GLY A 186 -8.42 0.61 -13.14
N ASP A 187 -8.20 1.71 -12.41
CA ASP A 187 -9.10 2.87 -12.39
C ASP A 187 -9.28 3.50 -13.79
N ASP A 188 -8.27 3.40 -14.67
CA ASP A 188 -8.32 3.91 -16.04
C ASP A 188 -9.12 3.00 -16.98
N TRP A 189 -9.21 1.71 -16.66
CA TRP A 189 -10.08 0.75 -17.35
C TRP A 189 -11.52 0.89 -16.88
N ASP A 190 -11.76 1.05 -15.58
CA ASP A 190 -13.11 1.23 -15.03
C ASP A 190 -13.81 2.49 -15.57
N GLN A 191 -13.04 3.48 -16.05
CA GLN A 191 -13.54 4.72 -16.64
C GLN A 191 -13.87 4.62 -18.15
N ARG A 192 -13.52 3.52 -18.83
CA ARG A 192 -13.76 3.33 -20.27
C ARG A 192 -14.99 2.46 -20.54
#